data_AF-A0A8S2ZDE7-F1
#
_entry.id   AF-A0A8S2ZDE7-F1
#
_cell.length_a   1.000
_cell.length_b   1.000
_cell.length_c   1.000
_cell.angle_alpha   90.00
_cell.angle_beta   90.00
_cell.angle_gamma   90.00
#
_symmetry.space_group_name_H-M   'P 1'
#
loop_
_entity.id
_entity.type
_entity.pdbx_description
1 polymer ?
#
loop_
_entity_poly.entity_id
_entity_poly.type
_entity_poly.pdbx_seq_one_letter_code
_entity_poly.pdbx_strand_id
1 'polypeptide(L)' 'MTSHKWLRIKQVQERELKDYLIDMQAQGYTIVALEQTINSQNLYEFEFPEKT' A
#
# COMPACT_ATOMS: atom_id res chain seq x y z
N MET A 1 -19.31 18.43 6.44
CA MET A 1 -19.34 17.16 5.67
C MET A 1 -18.13 16.32 6.07
N THR A 2 -18.23 14.99 6.08
CA THR A 2 -17.16 14.09 6.56
C THR A 2 -16.50 13.32 5.40
N SER A 3 -15.18 13.21 5.40
CA SER A 3 -14.40 12.65 4.28
C SER A 3 -14.66 11.17 4.00
N HIS A 4 -15.05 10.39 5.01
CA HIS A 4 -15.31 8.95 4.85
C HIS A 4 -16.43 8.61 3.87
N LYS A 5 -17.33 9.56 3.55
CA LYS A 5 -18.42 9.34 2.59
C LYS A 5 -17.93 9.32 1.13
N TRP A 6 -16.71 9.78 0.89
CA TRP A 6 -16.14 9.96 -0.45
C TRP A 6 -15.02 8.97 -0.77
N LEU A 7 -14.61 8.17 0.21
CA LEU A 7 -13.53 7.21 0.09
C LEU A 7 -14.09 5.80 0.10
N ARG A 8 -13.59 4.96 -0.80
CA ARG A 8 -13.85 3.52 -0.77
C ARG A 8 -12.98 2.92 0.33
N ILE A 9 -13.58 2.58 1.46
CA ILE A 9 -12.91 1.94 2.58
C ILE A 9 -13.20 0.44 2.51
N LYS A 10 -12.14 -0.38 2.48
CA LYS A 10 -12.22 -1.84 2.57
C LYS A 10 -11.51 -2.30 3.84
N GLN A 11 -12.15 -3.13 4.65
CA GLN A 11 -11.52 -3.79 5.78
C GLN A 11 -10.76 -5.03 5.30
N VAL A 12 -9.54 -5.21 5.82
CA VAL A 12 -8.70 -6.41 5.63
C VAL A 12 -8.17 -6.79 7.00
N GLN A 13 -8.41 -8.02 7.44
CA GLN A 13 -7.89 -8.49 8.74
C GLN A 13 -6.40 -8.82 8.63
N GLU A 14 -5.68 -8.76 9.74
CA GLU A 14 -4.25 -9.06 9.79
C GLU A 14 -3.92 -10.45 9.20
N ARG A 15 -4.75 -11.46 9.52
CA ARG A 15 -4.62 -12.83 8.98
C ARG A 15 -4.82 -12.91 7.46
N GLU A 16 -5.47 -11.92 6.86
CA GLU A 16 -5.79 -11.83 5.43
C GLU A 16 -4.82 -10.89 4.69
N LEU A 17 -4.00 -10.13 5.41
CA LEU A 17 -3.16 -9.07 4.84
C LEU A 17 -2.20 -9.62 3.80
N LYS A 18 -1.56 -10.76 4.08
CA LYS A 18 -0.61 -11.38 3.16
C LYS A 18 -1.24 -11.69 1.81
N ASP A 19 -2.38 -12.39 1.82
CA ASP A 19 -3.07 -12.81 0.60
C ASP A 19 -3.58 -11.58 -0.17
N TYR A 20 -4.09 -10.58 0.55
CA TYR A 20 -4.50 -9.31 -0.04
C TYR A 20 -3.34 -8.60 -0.78
N LEU A 21 -2.16 -8.52 -0.17
CA LEU A 21 -1.01 -7.87 -0.80
C LEU A 21 -0.52 -8.65 -2.04
N ILE A 22 -0.57 -9.99 -2.00
CA ILE A 22 -0.23 -10.83 -3.16
C ILE A 22 -1.24 -10.60 -4.31
N ASP A 23 -2.53 -10.54 -4.00
CA ASP A 23 -3.56 -10.25 -4.99
C ASP A 23 -3.42 -8.84 -5.60
N MET A 24 -3.04 -7.85 -4.80
CA MET A 24 -2.76 -6.50 -5.28
C MET A 24 -1.54 -6.47 -6.19
N GLN A 25 -0.48 -7.21 -5.83
CA GLN A 25 0.70 -7.36 -6.68
C GLN A 25 0.35 -8.02 -8.03
N ALA A 26 -0.50 -9.06 -8.03
CA ALA A 26 -0.98 -9.71 -9.25
C ALA A 26 -1.80 -8.76 -10.16
N GLN A 27 -2.43 -7.74 -9.58
CA GLN A 27 -3.13 -6.67 -10.31
C GLN A 27 -2.21 -5.54 -10.81
N GLY A 28 -0.90 -5.70 -10.61
CA GLY A 28 0.14 -4.77 -11.06
C GLY A 28 0.47 -3.66 -10.08
N TYR A 29 0.10 -3.78 -8.79
CA TYR A 29 0.53 -2.84 -7.76
C TYR A 29 1.96 -3.15 -7.30
N THR A 30 2.72 -2.09 -7.05
CA THR A 30 4.00 -2.19 -6.33
C THR A 30 3.70 -2.09 -4.84
N ILE A 31 4.05 -3.12 -4.08
CA ILE A 31 3.86 -3.11 -2.62
C ILE A 31 5.01 -2.36 -1.97
N VAL A 32 4.72 -1.17 -1.43
CA VAL A 32 5.70 -0.31 -0.76
C VAL A 32 5.41 -0.28 0.74
N ALA A 33 6.36 -0.75 1.56
CA ALA A 33 6.29 -0.66 3.01
C ALA A 33 6.93 0.64 3.50
N LEU A 34 6.23 1.36 4.39
CA LEU A 34 6.75 2.56 5.02
C LEU A 34 7.44 2.18 6.33
N GLU A 35 8.69 1.72 6.25
CA GLU A 35 9.45 1.24 7.40
C GLU A 35 10.88 1.78 7.43
N GLN A 36 11.41 1.98 8.63
CA GLN A 36 12.80 2.37 8.84
C GLN A 36 13.69 1.12 8.86
N THR A 37 14.43 0.90 7.77
CA THR A 37 15.40 -0.19 7.67
C THR A 37 16.68 0.31 7.02
N ILE A 38 17.79 -0.41 7.20
CA ILE A 38 19.07 -0.04 6.59
C ILE A 38 19.03 -0.04 5.05
N ASN A 39 18.04 -0.73 4.46
CA ASN A 39 17.86 -0.85 3.02
C ASN A 39 16.68 0.00 2.50
N SER A 40 16.08 0.85 3.34
CA SER A 40 14.99 1.73 2.92
C SER A 40 15.50 2.84 1.99
N GLN A 41 14.71 3.22 0.99
CA GLN A 41 14.99 4.36 0.12
C GLN A 41 14.51 5.67 0.79
N ASN A 42 15.21 6.77 0.53
CA ASN A 42 14.77 8.10 0.96
C ASN A 42 13.45 8.45 0.27
N LEU A 43 12.42 8.82 1.05
CA LEU A 43 11.10 9.16 0.55
C LEU A 43 11.10 10.32 -0.46
N TYR A 44 11.99 11.31 -0.29
CA TYR A 44 12.09 12.44 -1.21
C TYR A 44 12.70 12.07 -2.56
N GLU A 45 13.37 10.92 -2.64
CA GLU A 45 14.01 10.39 -3.84
C GLU A 45 13.25 9.18 -4.41
N PHE A 46 12.18 8.74 -3.74
CA PHE A 46 11.38 7.61 -4.17
C PHE A 46 10.35 8.05 -5.22
N GLU A 47 10.51 7.56 -6.44
CA GLU A 47 9.51 7.74 -7.50
C GLU A 47 8.41 6.70 -7.34
N PHE A 48 7.22 7.15 -6.93
CA PHE A 48 6.06 6.28 -6.77
C PHE A 48 5.59 5.72 -8.12
N PRO A 49 5.50 4.39 -8.28
CA PRO A 49 4.82 3.80 -9.42
C PRO A 49 3.34 4.23 -9.47
N GLU A 50 2.77 4.31 -10.67
CA GLU A 50 1.37 4.71 -10.88
C GLU A 50 0.39 3.88 -10.01
N LYS A 51 0.70 2.59 -9.82
CA LYS A 51 0.03 1.71 -8.88
C LYS A 51 0.94 1.41 -7.68
N THR A 52 0.80 2.21 -6.62
CA THR A 52 1.40 1.98 -5.30
C THR A 52 0.31 1.68 -4.28
#